data_AF-A0A218ZMT0-F1
#
_entry.id   AF-A0A218ZMT0-F1
#
_cell.length_a   1.000
_cell.length_b   1.000
_cell.length_c   1.000
_cell.angle_alpha   90.00
_cell.angle_beta   90.00
_cell.angle_gamma   90.00
#
_symmetry.space_group_name_H-M   'P 1'
#
loop_
_entity.id
_entity.type
_entity.pdbx_description
1 polymer ?
#
loop_
_entity_poly.entity_id
_entity_poly.type
_entity_poly.pdbx_seq_one_letter_code
_entity_poly.pdbx_strand_id
1 'polypeptide(L)'
;MRHAKINELKELEELLNKVKAIEGIKERTQNHFYYKGLGILHFHSDSGQIYADVGEERILIGTIGNMSKEAMDKTYNLVKKAAAKRMI
;
A
#
# COMPACT_ATOMS: atom_id res chain seq x y z
N MET A 1 1.49 -5.50 -15.81
CA MET A 1 1.26 -4.75 -14.55
C MET A 1 0.68 -3.37 -14.82
N ARG A 2 -0.49 -3.09 -14.26
CA ARG A 2 -1.16 -1.77 -14.29
C ARG A 2 -1.47 -1.32 -12.87
N HIS A 3 -1.78 -0.04 -12.64
CA HIS A 3 -2.31 0.35 -11.33
C HIS A 3 -3.58 -0.45 -10.99
N ALA A 4 -3.67 -0.87 -9.74
CA ALA A 4 -4.84 -1.56 -9.23
C ALA A 4 -6.05 -0.61 -9.24
N LYS A 5 -7.19 -1.10 -9.72
CA LYS A 5 -8.45 -0.37 -9.70
C LYS A 5 -9.03 -0.40 -8.29
N ILE A 6 -9.87 0.58 -7.99
CA ILE A 6 -10.53 0.74 -6.69
C ILE A 6 -11.27 -0.53 -6.26
N ASN A 7 -11.98 -1.18 -7.18
CA ASN A 7 -12.75 -2.38 -6.89
C ASN A 7 -11.88 -3.59 -6.53
N GLU A 8 -10.63 -3.63 -7.00
CA GLU A 8 -9.66 -4.69 -6.70
C GLU A 8 -9.00 -4.51 -5.32
N LEU A 9 -9.18 -3.33 -4.70
CA LEU A 9 -8.58 -2.99 -3.42
C LEU A 9 -9.56 -3.03 -2.25
N LYS A 10 -10.81 -3.47 -2.48
CA LYS A 10 -11.84 -3.58 -1.44
C LYS A 10 -11.40 -4.47 -0.28
N GLU A 11 -10.73 -5.58 -0.57
CA GLU A 11 -10.23 -6.53 0.43
C GLU A 11 -9.06 -5.98 1.26
N LEU A 12 -8.48 -4.84 0.85
CA LEU A 12 -7.36 -4.19 1.54
C LEU A 12 -7.83 -3.06 2.46
N GLU A 13 -9.14 -2.89 2.67
CA GLU A 13 -9.71 -1.79 3.46
C GLU A 13 -9.05 -1.65 4.85
N GLU A 14 -8.82 -2.76 5.55
CA GLU A 14 -8.13 -2.74 6.86
C GLU A 14 -6.72 -2.14 6.75
N LEU A 15 -5.93 -2.58 5.76
CA LEU A 15 -4.59 -2.06 5.51
C LEU A 15 -4.62 -0.57 5.15
N LEU A 16 -5.53 -0.18 4.25
CA LEU A 16 -5.68 1.20 3.81
C LEU A 16 -6.05 2.13 4.98
N ASN A 17 -6.97 1.70 5.84
CA ASN A 17 -7.35 2.46 7.03
C ASN A 17 -6.18 2.60 8.02
N LYS A 18 -5.40 1.52 8.24
CA LYS A 18 -4.17 1.59 9.05
C LYS A 18 -3.14 2.57 8.47
N VAL A 19 -2.95 2.57 7.15
CA VAL A 19 -2.01 3.49 6.48
C VAL A 19 -2.47 4.95 6.58
N LYS A 20 -3.77 5.22 6.41
CA LYS A 20 -4.36 6.56 6.55
C LYS A 20 -4.20 7.14 7.96
N ALA A 21 -4.15 6.27 8.97
CA ALA A 21 -3.96 6.68 10.36
C ALA A 21 -2.50 7.06 10.71
N ILE A 22 -1.53 6.84 9.82
CA ILE A 22 -0.13 7.23 10.06
C ILE A 22 0.02 8.73 9.86
N GLU A 23 0.50 9.42 10.90
CA GLU A 23 0.73 10.86 10.84
C GLU A 23 1.68 11.26 9.69
N GLY A 24 1.30 12.30 8.95
CA GLY A 24 2.07 12.82 7.82
C GLY A 24 1.89 12.07 6.51
N ILE A 25 1.22 10.90 6.52
CA ILE A 25 0.78 10.25 5.28
C ILE A 25 -0.49 10.94 4.77
N LYS A 26 -0.50 11.26 3.48
CA LYS A 26 -1.66 11.81 2.76
C LYS A 26 -1.98 10.96 1.55
N GLU A 27 -3.25 10.62 1.39
CA GLU A 27 -3.78 10.05 0.16
C GLU A 27 -4.12 11.20 -0.80
N ARG A 28 -3.31 11.41 -1.85
CA ARG A 28 -3.55 12.50 -2.83
C ARG A 28 -4.42 12.06 -3.98
N THR A 29 -4.20 10.83 -4.42
CA THR A 29 -5.02 10.12 -5.39
C THR A 29 -5.46 8.84 -4.71
N GLN A 30 -6.66 8.37 -5.01
CA GLN A 30 -7.18 7.17 -4.36
C GLN A 30 -6.18 6.01 -4.45
N ASN A 31 -5.87 5.42 -3.29
CA ASN A 31 -4.88 4.35 -3.08
C ASN A 31 -3.42 4.70 -3.43
N HIS A 32 -3.09 5.99 -3.54
CA HIS A 32 -1.73 6.50 -3.70
C HIS A 32 -1.38 7.39 -2.50
N PHE A 33 -0.43 6.93 -1.71
CA PHE A 33 -0.06 7.54 -0.44
C PHE A 33 1.27 8.24 -0.56
N TYR A 34 1.32 9.42 0.04
CA TYR A 34 2.45 10.33 -0.01
C TYR A 34 2.86 10.72 1.40
N TYR A 35 4.16 10.83 1.65
CA TYR A 35 4.72 11.41 2.87
C TYR A 35 5.57 12.61 2.49
N LYS A 36 5.23 13.80 3.02
CA LYS A 36 5.90 15.08 2.68
C LYS A 36 6.08 15.31 1.16
N GLY A 37 5.12 14.85 0.35
CA GLY A 37 5.13 15.00 -1.12
C GLY A 37 5.84 13.88 -1.90
N LEU A 38 6.46 12.92 -1.21
CA LEU A 38 7.08 11.75 -1.83
C LEU A 38 6.11 10.58 -1.85
N GLY A 39 5.96 9.90 -2.99
CA GLY A 39 5.18 8.67 -3.09
C GLY A 39 5.80 7.57 -2.23
N ILE A 40 5.00 6.99 -1.34
CA ILE A 40 5.47 5.96 -0.38
C ILE A 40 4.71 4.65 -0.47
N LEU A 41 3.48 4.66 -0.99
CA LEU A 41 2.72 3.44 -1.23
C LEU A 41 1.79 3.64 -2.43
N HIS A 42 1.83 2.70 -3.36
CA HIS A 42 0.84 2.54 -4.42
C HIS A 42 0.67 1.06 -4.76
N PHE A 43 -0.38 0.73 -5.51
CA PHE A 43 -0.76 -0.65 -5.77
C PHE A 43 -0.82 -0.96 -7.26
N HIS A 44 -0.32 -2.13 -7.62
CA HIS A 44 -0.39 -2.69 -8.96
C HIS A 44 -1.24 -3.96 -8.97
N SER A 45 -1.94 -4.18 -10.08
CA SER A 45 -2.67 -5.41 -10.38
C SER A 45 -2.09 -6.04 -11.65
N ASP A 46 -1.93 -7.36 -11.61
CA ASP A 46 -1.50 -8.18 -12.75
C ASP A 46 -2.17 -9.54 -12.68
N SER A 47 -2.97 -9.89 -13.69
CA SER A 47 -3.68 -11.18 -13.74
C SER A 47 -4.41 -11.57 -12.44
N GLY A 48 -4.99 -10.58 -11.74
CA GLY A 48 -5.69 -10.77 -10.47
C GLY A 48 -4.80 -10.78 -9.22
N GLN A 49 -3.47 -10.76 -9.38
CA GLN A 49 -2.53 -10.59 -8.28
C GLN A 49 -2.40 -9.11 -7.91
N ILE A 50 -2.42 -8.81 -6.61
CA ILE A 50 -2.26 -7.47 -6.07
C ILE A 50 -0.88 -7.31 -5.46
N TYR A 51 -0.18 -6.26 -5.87
CA TYR A 51 1.12 -5.89 -5.39
C TYR A 51 1.06 -4.53 -4.70
N ALA A 52 1.75 -4.39 -3.58
CA ALA A 52 2.03 -3.10 -2.95
C ALA A 52 3.49 -2.71 -3.19
N ASP A 53 3.69 -1.50 -3.70
CA ASP A 53 4.99 -0.91 -3.90
C ASP A 53 5.22 0.15 -2.83
N VAL A 54 6.14 -0.15 -1.91
CA VAL A 54 6.50 0.68 -0.76
C VAL A 54 7.91 1.21 -0.95
N GLY A 55 8.02 2.44 -1.48
CA GLY A 55 9.32 2.97 -1.91
C GLY A 55 9.91 2.12 -3.05
N GLU A 56 11.01 1.42 -2.78
CA GLU A 56 11.69 0.52 -3.73
C GLU A 56 11.33 -0.96 -3.51
N GLU A 57 10.60 -1.28 -2.44
CA GLU A 57 10.22 -2.65 -2.12
C GLU A 57 8.86 -2.98 -2.70
N ARG A 58 8.75 -4.15 -3.35
CA ARG A 58 7.49 -4.71 -3.86
C ARG A 58 7.07 -5.93 -3.05
N ILE A 59 5.81 -5.94 -2.62
CA ILE A 59 5.19 -7.08 -1.92
C ILE A 59 4.01 -7.59 -2.73
N LEU A 60 3.98 -8.89 -3.04
CA LEU A 60 2.76 -9.57 -3.45
C LEU A 60 1.84 -9.69 -2.22
N ILE A 61 0.70 -9.02 -2.23
CA ILE A 61 -0.29 -9.10 -1.16
C ILE A 61 -1.11 -10.39 -1.29
N GLY A 62 -1.45 -10.77 -2.50
CA GLY A 62 -2.25 -11.97 -2.76
C GLY A 62 -2.92 -11.90 -4.11
N THR A 63 -3.93 -12.75 -4.27
CA THR A 63 -4.79 -12.75 -5.45
C THR A 63 -6.18 -12.25 -5.02
N ILE A 64 -6.91 -11.56 -5.89
CA ILE A 64 -8.29 -11.13 -5.62
C ILE A 64 -9.11 -12.34 -5.15
N GLY A 65 -9.79 -12.21 -4.01
CA GLY A 65 -10.50 -13.28 -3.31
C GLY A 65 -9.64 -14.14 -2.37
N ASN A 66 -8.33 -13.89 -2.30
CA ASN A 66 -7.39 -14.59 -1.43
C ASN A 66 -6.17 -13.70 -1.08
N MET A 67 -6.41 -12.67 -0.26
CA MET A 67 -5.37 -11.78 0.24
C MET A 67 -4.65 -12.37 1.45
N SER A 68 -3.32 -12.28 1.48
CA SER A 68 -2.53 -12.71 2.62
C SER A 68 -2.51 -11.64 3.70
N LYS A 69 -3.04 -11.98 4.89
CA LYS A 69 -2.97 -11.12 6.08
C LYS A 69 -1.52 -10.81 6.46
N GLU A 70 -0.64 -11.80 6.38
CA GLU A 70 0.80 -11.62 6.66
C GLU A 70 1.43 -10.60 5.70
N ALA A 71 1.09 -10.68 4.40
CA ALA A 71 1.61 -9.74 3.43
C ALA A 71 1.07 -8.32 3.63
N MET A 72 -0.19 -8.17 4.07
CA MET A 72 -0.76 -6.88 4.45
C MET A 72 -0.06 -6.28 5.67
N ASP A 73 0.15 -7.07 6.73
CA ASP A 73 0.85 -6.62 7.94
C ASP A 73 2.32 -6.26 7.62
N LYS A 74 2.99 -7.04 6.76
CA LYS A 74 4.32 -6.71 6.25
C LYS A 74 4.32 -5.39 5.48
N THR A 75 3.34 -5.17 4.61
CA THR A 75 3.19 -3.92 3.85
C THR A 75 3.04 -2.73 4.80
N TYR A 76 2.16 -2.84 5.81
CA TYR A 76 1.97 -1.79 6.81
C TYR A 76 3.27 -1.45 7.56
N ASN A 77 4.03 -2.47 7.99
CA ASN A 77 5.29 -2.28 8.69
C ASN A 77 6.34 -1.60 7.81
N LEU A 78 6.42 -1.95 6.52
CA LEU A 78 7.30 -1.25 5.58
C LEU A 78 6.88 0.20 5.38
N VAL A 79 5.59 0.49 5.29
CA VAL A 79 5.09 1.88 5.15
C VAL A 79 5.49 2.71 6.37
N LYS A 80 5.31 2.17 7.59
CA LYS A 80 5.78 2.84 8.82
C LYS A 80 7.28 3.10 8.79
N LYS A 81 8.08 2.11 8.42
CA LYS A 81 9.54 2.24 8.30
C LYS A 81 9.93 3.28 7.25
N ALA A 82 9.26 3.28 6.11
CA ALA A 82 9.49 4.20 5.00
C ALA A 82 9.11 5.65 5.34
N ALA A 83 8.06 5.85 6.14
CA ALA A 83 7.70 7.16 6.69
C ALA A 83 8.71 7.62 7.74
N ALA A 84 9.07 6.74 8.70
CA ALA A 84 10.04 7.05 9.76
C ALA A 84 11.44 7.41 9.21
N LYS A 85 11.94 6.67 8.20
CA LYS A 85 13.22 6.98 7.53
C LYS A 85 13.21 8.37 6.85
N ARG A 86 12.04 8.92 6.55
CA ARG A 86 11.88 10.24 5.91
C ARG A 86 11.55 11.36 6.92
N MET A 87 11.51 11.03 8.21
CA MET A 87 11.36 12.02 9.29
C MET A 87 12.71 12.64 9.67
N ILE A 88 13.78 11.85 9.57
CA ILE A 88 15.19 12.23 9.67
C ILE A 88 15.69 12.81 8.35
#